data_AF-A0A535Y4L5-F1
#
_entry.id   AF-A0A535Y4L5-F1
#
_cell.length_a   1.000
_cell.length_b   1.000
_cell.length_c   1.000
_cell.angle_alpha   90.00
_cell.angle_beta   90.00
_cell.angle_gamma   90.00
#
_symmetry.space_group_name_H-M   'P 1'
#
loop_
_entity.id
_entity.type
_entity.pdbx_description
1 polymer ?
#
loop_
_entity_poly.entity_id
_entity_poly.type
_entity_poly.pdbx_seq_one_letter_code
_entity_poly.pdbx_strand_id
1 'polypeptide(L)'
;SHPEGLGFQAVHAIADFEKVLAQKGQDQRLYLEINFDETHRPYPPAGETPRGLVVPGYLPDGPESVEEMTAVEQTIATMDAAVGRVLLALDHAGRADGAMVVFTTDHGLAMPRAKCTLYDPGLEVALLVRWPAGGLGAGVTGSQLASNIDVLPTLLESCGLPVPAGVQGQPLFGPGRGEVFAEKTFHSYYDPMRCIRTDRYKYIRNFETAFAVEVPADIQAGPIFRSDPSRYSRDRSSITELYDLETDPLEMTNLAGRPEVAKIERELSGRLWSWMRETSDPLLNGPVGSPRYRQAIEP
;
A
#
# COMPACT_ATOMS: atom_id res chain seq x y z
N SER A 1 -0.29 6.61 -16.88
CA SER A 1 -1.24 7.32 -17.76
C SER A 1 -1.74 8.53 -17.02
N HIS A 2 -1.46 9.74 -17.51
CA HIS A 2 -1.91 10.97 -16.85
C HIS A 2 -3.44 11.11 -16.91
N PRO A 3 -4.08 11.71 -15.88
CA PRO A 3 -5.54 11.95 -15.81
C PRO A 3 -6.13 12.67 -17.04
N GLU A 4 -5.29 13.46 -17.72
CA GLU A 4 -5.63 14.24 -18.91
C GLU A 4 -6.12 13.38 -20.09
N GLY A 5 -5.66 12.12 -20.18
CA GLY A 5 -6.09 11.17 -21.22
C GLY A 5 -7.51 10.63 -21.05
N LEU A 6 -8.15 10.88 -19.90
CA LEU A 6 -9.51 10.43 -19.58
C LEU A 6 -10.52 11.60 -19.56
N GLY A 7 -10.12 12.80 -19.99
CA GLY A 7 -10.98 13.99 -20.01
C GLY A 7 -11.11 14.69 -18.66
N PHE A 8 -10.26 14.38 -17.67
CA PHE A 8 -10.20 15.06 -16.39
C PHE A 8 -9.09 16.12 -16.37
N GLN A 9 -9.38 17.30 -15.81
CA GLN A 9 -8.35 18.32 -15.54
C GLN A 9 -7.58 17.92 -14.27
N ALA A 10 -6.27 17.78 -14.36
CA ALA A 10 -5.41 17.64 -13.19
C ALA A 10 -5.20 19.02 -12.54
N VAL A 11 -5.64 19.20 -11.29
CA VAL A 11 -5.35 20.41 -10.51
C VAL A 11 -4.46 20.06 -9.34
N HIS A 12 -3.18 20.41 -9.43
CA HIS A 12 -2.19 20.24 -8.38
C HIS A 12 -2.13 21.48 -7.48
N ALA A 13 -2.93 21.52 -6.41
CA ALA A 13 -2.63 22.16 -5.11
C ALA A 13 -3.89 22.31 -4.25
N ILE A 14 -3.74 22.08 -2.94
CA ILE A 14 -4.72 22.46 -1.90
C ILE A 14 -5.08 23.95 -1.99
N ALA A 15 -4.14 24.81 -2.43
CA ALA A 15 -4.34 26.27 -2.55
C ALA A 15 -5.40 26.69 -3.59
N ASP A 16 -5.66 25.84 -4.59
CA ASP A 16 -6.70 26.07 -5.59
C ASP A 16 -7.89 25.12 -5.44
N PHE A 17 -7.86 24.20 -4.47
CA PHE A 17 -8.93 23.22 -4.22
C PHE A 17 -10.29 23.89 -4.01
N GLU A 18 -10.35 24.92 -3.17
CA GLU A 18 -11.58 25.69 -2.95
C GLU A 18 -12.05 26.40 -4.23
N LYS A 19 -11.12 26.91 -5.05
CA LYS A 19 -11.47 27.55 -6.33
C LYS A 19 -12.02 26.54 -7.31
N VAL A 20 -11.43 25.35 -7.41
CA VAL A 20 -11.91 24.24 -8.25
C VAL A 20 -13.31 23.82 -7.83
N LEU A 21 -13.55 23.64 -6.53
CA LEU A 21 -14.86 23.30 -6.01
C LEU A 21 -15.91 24.42 -6.24
N ALA A 22 -15.48 25.68 -6.18
CA ALA A 22 -16.32 26.85 -6.40
C ALA A 22 -16.63 27.16 -7.88
N GLN A 23 -15.97 26.48 -8.84
CA GLN A 23 -16.32 26.63 -10.26
C GLN A 23 -17.79 26.21 -10.47
N LYS A 24 -18.60 27.16 -10.96
CA LYS A 24 -20.04 26.98 -11.15
C LYS A 24 -20.34 26.45 -12.55
N GLY A 25 -20.85 25.23 -12.61
CA GLY A 25 -21.49 24.58 -13.75
C GLY A 25 -22.18 23.32 -13.24
N GLN A 26 -23.50 23.22 -13.39
CA GLN A 26 -24.31 22.17 -12.74
C GLN A 26 -24.02 20.74 -13.23
N ASP A 27 -23.27 20.58 -14.32
CA ASP A 27 -22.94 19.28 -14.93
C ASP A 27 -21.46 18.87 -14.83
N GLN A 28 -20.60 19.63 -14.13
CA GLN A 28 -19.18 19.30 -14.10
C GLN A 28 -18.91 18.20 -13.04
N ARG A 29 -18.84 16.95 -13.52
CA ARG A 29 -18.24 15.83 -12.80
C ARG A 29 -16.75 16.12 -12.58
N LEU A 30 -16.27 15.95 -11.36
CA LEU A 30 -14.88 16.21 -10.99
C LEU A 30 -14.22 14.91 -10.50
N TYR A 31 -12.97 14.71 -10.90
CA TYR A 31 -12.06 13.76 -10.28
C TYR A 31 -10.90 14.57 -9.69
N LEU A 32 -10.64 14.41 -8.41
CA LEU A 32 -9.60 15.14 -7.68
C LEU A 32 -8.71 14.12 -6.97
N GLU A 33 -7.42 14.21 -7.25
CA GLU A 33 -6.38 13.44 -6.58
C GLU A 33 -5.58 14.39 -5.68
N ILE A 34 -5.59 14.13 -4.37
CA ILE A 34 -4.91 14.96 -3.38
C ILE A 34 -3.86 14.08 -2.70
N ASN A 35 -2.60 14.36 -3.00
CA ASN A 35 -1.47 13.63 -2.45
C ASN A 35 -0.92 14.40 -1.24
N PHE A 36 -0.85 13.70 -0.11
CA PHE A 36 -0.27 14.18 1.14
C PHE A 36 1.13 13.61 1.29
N ASP A 37 2.10 14.46 1.62
CA ASP A 37 3.50 14.08 1.82
C ASP A 37 3.91 14.17 3.30
N GLU A 38 3.03 14.67 4.17
CA GLU A 38 3.32 14.98 5.57
C GLU A 38 3.80 13.78 6.37
N THR A 39 3.31 12.57 6.06
CA THR A 39 3.68 11.31 6.72
C THR A 39 4.90 10.63 6.09
N HIS A 40 5.50 11.22 5.05
CA HIS A 40 6.76 10.73 4.50
C HIS A 40 7.95 11.21 5.35
N ARG A 41 9.02 10.41 5.39
CA ARG A 41 10.27 10.79 6.05
C ARG A 41 10.94 11.99 5.35
N PRO A 42 11.75 12.81 6.05
CA PRO A 42 12.13 12.69 7.46
C PRO A 42 11.03 13.14 8.42
N TYR A 43 10.89 12.42 9.54
CA TYR A 43 9.97 12.80 10.60
C TYR A 43 10.53 13.97 11.43
N PRO A 44 9.67 14.82 12.02
CA PRO A 44 10.11 15.82 12.99
C PRO A 44 10.68 15.14 14.24
N PRO A 45 11.46 15.86 15.07
CA PRO A 45 11.82 15.37 16.41
C PRO A 45 10.58 15.00 17.22
N ALA A 46 10.64 13.85 17.89
CA ALA A 46 9.53 13.36 18.70
C ALA A 46 9.16 14.37 19.81
N GLY A 47 7.88 14.71 19.88
CA GLY A 47 7.30 15.54 20.93
C GLY A 47 6.86 14.73 22.14
N GLU A 48 5.74 15.15 22.76
CA GLU A 48 5.11 14.40 23.84
C GLU A 48 4.47 13.11 23.31
N THR A 49 4.85 11.97 23.90
CA THR A 49 4.29 10.67 23.54
C THR A 49 2.78 10.63 23.83
N PRO A 50 1.94 10.33 22.83
CA PRO A 50 0.50 10.20 23.03
C PRO A 50 0.16 9.10 24.05
N ARG A 51 -0.84 9.34 24.90
CA ARG A 51 -1.30 8.41 25.95
C ARG A 51 -1.71 7.02 25.42
N GLY A 52 -2.07 6.92 24.14
CA GLY A 52 -2.48 5.69 23.48
C GLY A 52 -1.54 5.23 22.36
N LEU A 53 -0.26 5.64 22.37
CA LEU A 53 0.70 5.25 21.35
C LEU A 53 0.73 3.73 21.19
N VAL A 54 0.52 3.25 19.96
CA VAL A 54 0.66 1.84 19.60
C VAL A 54 1.98 1.66 18.86
N VAL A 55 2.86 0.84 19.41
CA VAL A 55 4.05 0.36 18.70
C VAL A 55 3.70 -0.99 18.06
N PRO A 56 3.74 -1.11 16.71
CA PRO A 56 3.47 -2.37 16.05
C PRO A 56 4.38 -3.51 16.54
N GLY A 57 3.81 -4.69 16.81
CA GLY A 57 4.55 -5.81 17.41
C GLY A 57 5.68 -6.41 16.55
N TYR A 58 5.76 -6.07 15.27
CA TYR A 58 6.88 -6.45 14.41
C TYR A 58 8.13 -5.56 14.61
N LEU A 59 7.98 -4.42 15.31
CA LEU A 59 9.08 -3.54 15.69
C LEU A 59 9.68 -3.99 17.03
N PRO A 60 10.96 -3.68 17.31
CA PRO A 60 11.54 -3.93 18.62
C PRO A 60 10.83 -3.13 19.71
N ASP A 61 10.70 -3.70 20.90
CA ASP A 61 10.41 -2.91 22.09
C ASP A 61 11.62 -2.04 22.45
N GLY A 62 11.39 -0.79 22.86
CA GLY A 62 12.46 0.10 23.30
C GLY A 62 12.13 1.58 23.15
N PRO A 63 12.95 2.45 23.76
CA PRO A 63 12.77 3.89 23.65
C PRO A 63 12.85 4.40 22.21
N GLU A 64 13.66 3.76 21.35
CA GLU A 64 13.80 4.14 19.94
C GLU A 64 12.50 3.93 19.15
N SER A 65 11.77 2.84 19.42
CA SER A 65 10.47 2.60 18.79
C SER A 65 9.40 3.56 19.31
N VAL A 66 9.43 3.89 20.61
CA VAL A 66 8.53 4.89 21.18
C VAL A 66 8.79 6.27 20.59
N GLU A 67 10.06 6.66 20.47
CA GLU A 67 10.48 7.91 19.85
C GLU A 67 10.00 8.00 18.40
N GLU A 68 10.31 6.99 17.59
CA GLU A 68 10.00 7.02 16.16
C GLU A 68 8.50 6.97 15.89
N MET A 69 7.76 6.14 16.63
CA MET A 69 6.31 6.08 16.49
C MET A 69 5.63 7.35 17.04
N THR A 70 6.17 7.99 18.07
CA THR A 70 5.69 9.31 18.53
C THR A 70 5.81 10.34 17.41
N ALA A 71 6.95 10.37 16.72
CA ALA A 71 7.17 11.28 15.60
C ALA A 71 6.20 11.00 14.43
N VAL A 72 5.95 9.72 14.12
CA VAL A 72 4.95 9.32 13.12
C VAL A 72 3.56 9.83 13.48
N GLU A 73 3.08 9.59 14.71
CA GLU A 73 1.75 10.05 15.16
C GLU A 73 1.58 11.57 15.02
N GLN A 74 2.64 12.35 15.27
CA GLN A 74 2.61 13.81 15.05
C GLN A 74 2.40 14.18 13.57
N THR A 75 3.03 13.44 12.65
CA THR A 75 2.82 13.64 11.21
C THR A 75 1.42 13.21 10.78
N ILE A 76 0.90 12.12 11.34
CA ILE A 76 -0.47 11.64 11.10
C ILE A 76 -1.47 12.70 11.56
N ALA A 77 -1.31 13.27 12.76
CA ALA A 77 -2.18 14.34 13.25
C ALA A 77 -2.17 15.59 12.35
N THR A 78 -1.01 15.90 11.75
CA THR A 78 -0.88 17.02 10.81
C THR A 78 -1.64 16.75 9.50
N MET A 79 -1.49 15.52 8.98
CA MET A 79 -2.20 15.06 7.78
C MET A 79 -3.71 14.95 8.01
N ASP A 80 -4.16 14.43 9.16
CA ASP A 80 -5.57 14.36 9.55
C ASP A 80 -6.25 15.74 9.55
N ALA A 81 -5.58 16.76 10.12
CA ALA A 81 -6.05 18.13 10.06
C ALA A 81 -6.14 18.67 8.61
N ALA A 82 -5.27 18.20 7.71
CA ALA A 82 -5.31 18.56 6.29
C ALA A 82 -6.48 17.88 5.55
N VAL A 83 -6.73 16.60 5.83
CA VAL A 83 -7.93 15.88 5.35
C VAL A 83 -9.20 16.56 5.84
N GLY A 84 -9.26 17.00 7.10
CA GLY A 84 -10.37 17.76 7.66
C GLY A 84 -10.69 19.03 6.87
N ARG A 85 -9.68 19.76 6.38
CA ARG A 85 -9.90 20.94 5.52
C ARG A 85 -10.51 20.58 4.17
N VAL A 86 -10.10 19.46 3.56
CA VAL A 86 -10.65 18.96 2.30
C VAL A 86 -12.13 18.63 2.47
N LEU A 87 -12.47 17.89 3.53
CA LEU A 87 -13.86 17.51 3.83
C LEU A 87 -14.74 18.75 4.09
N LEU A 88 -14.24 19.72 4.88
CA LEU A 88 -14.94 20.97 5.15
C LEU A 88 -15.18 21.79 3.88
N ALA A 89 -14.20 21.83 2.97
CA ALA A 89 -14.36 22.54 1.70
C ALA A 89 -15.39 21.84 0.78
N LEU A 90 -15.50 20.51 0.79
CA LEU A 90 -16.58 19.79 0.11
C LEU A 90 -17.96 20.13 0.70
N ASP A 91 -18.07 20.24 2.02
CA ASP A 91 -19.30 20.65 2.71
C ASP A 91 -19.69 22.09 2.34
N HIS A 92 -18.75 23.04 2.43
CA HIS A 92 -18.98 24.44 2.07
C HIS A 92 -19.36 24.64 0.60
N ALA A 93 -18.84 23.80 -0.30
CA ALA A 93 -19.21 23.80 -1.71
C ALA A 93 -20.57 23.13 -1.99
N GLY A 94 -21.21 22.53 -0.99
CA GLY A 94 -22.46 21.77 -1.16
C GLY A 94 -22.30 20.50 -1.99
N ARG A 95 -21.09 19.94 -2.05
CA ARG A 95 -20.75 18.76 -2.87
C ARG A 95 -20.55 17.48 -2.06
N ALA A 96 -20.55 17.55 -0.73
CA ALA A 96 -20.19 16.45 0.15
C ALA A 96 -21.08 15.21 0.04
N ASP A 97 -22.38 15.36 -0.20
CA ASP A 97 -23.30 14.21 -0.31
C ASP A 97 -23.07 13.41 -1.60
N GLY A 98 -22.82 14.12 -2.71
CA GLY A 98 -22.59 13.53 -4.03
C GLY A 98 -21.16 13.06 -4.28
N ALA A 99 -20.21 13.48 -3.45
CA ALA A 99 -18.80 13.10 -3.58
C ALA A 99 -18.53 11.73 -2.92
N MET A 100 -17.95 10.81 -3.69
CA MET A 100 -17.26 9.67 -3.11
C MET A 100 -15.84 10.08 -2.76
N VAL A 101 -15.51 10.02 -1.47
CA VAL A 101 -14.17 10.29 -0.95
C VAL A 101 -13.53 8.95 -0.61
N VAL A 102 -12.39 8.66 -1.25
CA VAL A 102 -11.54 7.51 -0.95
C VAL A 102 -10.26 8.04 -0.34
N PHE A 103 -9.94 7.62 0.89
CA PHE A 103 -8.66 7.86 1.52
C PHE A 103 -7.89 6.55 1.57
N THR A 104 -6.65 6.55 1.07
CA THR A 104 -5.79 5.36 1.09
C THR A 104 -4.32 5.75 1.24
N THR A 105 -3.48 4.78 1.62
CA THR A 105 -2.02 4.91 1.52
C THR A 105 -1.49 4.05 0.37
N ASP A 106 -0.28 4.36 -0.12
CA ASP A 106 0.36 3.67 -1.24
C ASP A 106 1.06 2.37 -0.80
N HIS A 107 1.64 2.38 0.40
CA HIS A 107 2.25 1.23 1.06
C HIS A 107 2.11 1.34 2.60
N GLY A 108 2.57 0.32 3.32
CA GLY A 108 2.61 0.32 4.78
C GLY A 108 3.63 1.30 5.38
N LEU A 109 3.78 1.33 6.71
CA LEU A 109 4.63 2.31 7.38
C LEU A 109 6.07 2.33 6.84
N ALA A 110 6.69 3.51 6.78
CA ALA A 110 8.11 3.63 6.45
C ALA A 110 8.98 3.19 7.64
N MET A 111 8.89 1.91 8.02
CA MET A 111 9.60 1.26 9.13
C MET A 111 10.26 -0.05 8.66
N PRO A 112 11.27 -0.58 9.40
CA PRO A 112 11.81 -1.91 9.09
C PRO A 112 10.71 -2.98 9.10
N ARG A 113 10.82 -3.98 8.22
CA ARG A 113 9.79 -5.02 7.91
C ARG A 113 8.49 -4.52 7.26
N ALA A 114 8.31 -3.22 7.10
CA ALA A 114 7.12 -2.65 6.46
C ALA A 114 7.43 -2.24 5.00
N LYS A 115 7.52 -0.94 4.70
CA LYS A 115 7.86 -0.39 3.37
C LYS A 115 9.01 -1.19 2.72
N CYS A 116 8.84 -1.52 1.44
CA CYS A 116 9.74 -2.35 0.60
C CYS A 116 9.76 -3.86 0.89
N THR A 117 8.83 -4.37 1.69
CA THR A 117 8.63 -5.82 1.84
C THR A 117 7.25 -6.24 1.34
N LEU A 118 7.03 -7.54 1.16
CA LEU A 118 5.70 -8.11 0.90
C LEU A 118 5.06 -8.75 2.15
N TYR A 119 5.59 -8.42 3.34
CA TYR A 119 4.95 -8.73 4.63
C TYR A 119 3.70 -7.85 4.81
N ASP A 120 2.78 -8.26 5.67
CA ASP A 120 1.54 -7.51 5.95
C ASP A 120 1.84 -6.08 6.41
N PRO A 121 2.84 -5.82 7.27
CA PRO A 121 3.25 -4.46 7.59
C PRO A 121 3.64 -3.58 6.40
N GLY A 122 4.07 -4.17 5.27
CA GLY A 122 4.42 -3.45 4.05
C GLY A 122 3.26 -3.31 3.05
N LEU A 123 2.29 -4.22 3.11
CA LEU A 123 1.15 -4.31 2.18
C LEU A 123 -0.16 -3.74 2.76
N GLU A 124 -0.30 -3.72 4.08
CA GLU A 124 -1.47 -3.21 4.77
C GLU A 124 -1.47 -1.69 4.70
N VAL A 125 -2.52 -1.16 4.06
CA VAL A 125 -2.74 0.26 3.81
C VAL A 125 -4.02 0.70 4.49
N ALA A 126 -4.11 1.99 4.82
CA ALA A 126 -5.40 2.55 5.19
C ALA A 126 -6.33 2.52 3.97
N LEU A 127 -7.61 2.20 4.16
CA LEU A 127 -8.63 2.35 3.13
C LEU A 127 -9.95 2.76 3.78
N LEU A 128 -10.35 4.01 3.55
CA LEU A 128 -11.61 4.56 4.03
C LEU A 128 -12.40 5.08 2.84
N VAL A 129 -13.69 4.76 2.77
CA VAL A 129 -14.58 5.28 1.74
C VAL A 129 -15.81 5.92 2.37
N ARG A 130 -16.11 7.16 1.96
CA ARG A 130 -17.31 7.90 2.34
C ARG A 130 -18.07 8.28 1.07
N TRP A 131 -19.32 7.86 0.94
CA TRP A 131 -20.18 8.25 -0.19
C TRP A 131 -21.67 8.20 0.20
N PRO A 132 -22.19 9.28 0.80
CA PRO A 132 -23.56 9.31 1.33
C PRO A 132 -24.63 9.02 0.27
N ALA A 133 -24.54 9.65 -0.91
CA ALA A 133 -25.48 9.41 -2.01
C ALA A 133 -25.43 7.97 -2.57
N GLY A 134 -24.30 7.28 -2.42
CA GLY A 134 -24.14 5.86 -2.75
C GLY A 134 -24.50 4.90 -1.62
N GLY A 135 -25.05 5.40 -0.50
CA GLY A 135 -25.42 4.58 0.65
C GLY A 135 -24.25 4.19 1.57
N LEU A 136 -23.04 4.71 1.31
CA LEU A 136 -21.86 4.48 2.15
C LEU A 136 -21.73 5.63 3.14
N GLY A 137 -22.45 5.48 4.25
CA GLY A 137 -22.41 6.38 5.39
C GLY A 137 -21.33 6.02 6.41
N ALA A 138 -21.56 6.45 7.65
CA ALA A 138 -20.64 6.19 8.76
C ALA A 138 -20.86 4.81 9.40
N GLY A 139 -19.80 4.25 9.98
CA GLY A 139 -19.89 3.17 10.97
C GLY A 139 -19.90 1.74 10.44
N VAL A 140 -19.59 1.51 9.17
CA VAL A 140 -19.43 0.15 8.62
C VAL A 140 -17.94 -0.18 8.50
N THR A 141 -17.54 -1.33 9.02
CA THR A 141 -16.21 -1.91 8.81
C THR A 141 -16.34 -3.19 7.99
N GLY A 142 -15.43 -3.38 7.03
CA GLY A 142 -15.31 -4.61 6.25
C GLY A 142 -13.99 -5.28 6.56
N SER A 143 -13.99 -6.62 6.61
CA SER A 143 -12.78 -7.43 6.79
C SER A 143 -12.39 -8.19 5.53
N GLN A 144 -13.08 -7.95 4.41
CA GLN A 144 -12.72 -8.58 3.15
C GLN A 144 -11.36 -8.10 2.66
N LEU A 145 -10.65 -8.99 1.96
CA LEU A 145 -9.43 -8.60 1.26
C LEU A 145 -9.74 -7.57 0.17
N ALA A 146 -8.94 -6.52 0.13
CA ALA A 146 -8.96 -5.46 -0.86
C ALA A 146 -7.53 -5.14 -1.32
N SER A 147 -7.42 -4.54 -2.50
CA SER A 147 -6.14 -4.05 -3.02
C SER A 147 -6.31 -2.64 -3.60
N ASN A 148 -5.27 -1.81 -3.57
CA ASN A 148 -5.32 -0.46 -4.14
C ASN A 148 -5.75 -0.45 -5.63
N ILE A 149 -5.50 -1.53 -6.37
CA ILE A 149 -5.95 -1.66 -7.77
C ILE A 149 -7.48 -1.73 -7.90
N ASP A 150 -8.20 -1.99 -6.81
CA ASP A 150 -9.67 -2.04 -6.72
C ASP A 150 -10.31 -0.64 -6.70
N VAL A 151 -9.53 0.41 -6.41
CA VAL A 151 -10.03 1.78 -6.40
C VAL A 151 -10.50 2.20 -7.79
N LEU A 152 -9.69 1.97 -8.84
CA LEU A 152 -10.04 2.34 -10.21
C LEU A 152 -11.39 1.76 -10.69
N PRO A 153 -11.62 0.44 -10.67
CA PRO A 153 -12.91 -0.12 -11.09
C PRO A 153 -14.07 0.34 -10.20
N THR A 154 -13.85 0.58 -8.90
CA THR A 154 -14.87 1.16 -8.01
C THR A 154 -15.28 2.56 -8.45
N LEU A 155 -14.30 3.42 -8.78
CA LEU A 155 -14.57 4.77 -9.29
C LEU A 155 -15.33 4.73 -10.62
N LEU A 156 -14.91 3.87 -11.56
CA LEU A 156 -15.56 3.73 -12.86
C LEU A 156 -17.02 3.26 -12.72
N GLU A 157 -17.26 2.21 -11.93
CA GLU A 157 -18.61 1.69 -11.69
C GLU A 157 -19.51 2.75 -11.05
N SER A 158 -19.01 3.49 -10.05
CA SER A 158 -19.77 4.57 -9.41
C SER A 158 -20.20 5.68 -10.39
N CYS A 159 -19.45 5.86 -11.48
CA CYS A 159 -19.74 6.83 -12.52
C CYS A 159 -20.64 6.27 -13.65
N GLY A 160 -21.01 4.98 -13.58
CA GLY A 160 -21.69 4.25 -14.65
C GLY A 160 -20.82 4.00 -15.88
N LEU A 161 -19.49 3.98 -15.71
CA LEU A 161 -18.52 3.77 -16.78
C LEU A 161 -18.07 2.31 -16.82
N PRO A 162 -17.81 1.76 -18.02
CA PRO A 162 -17.28 0.41 -18.13
C PRO A 162 -15.83 0.33 -17.63
N VAL A 163 -15.48 -0.78 -16.99
CA VAL A 163 -14.09 -1.10 -16.64
C VAL A 163 -13.36 -1.58 -17.89
N PRO A 164 -12.22 -0.95 -18.28
CA PRO A 164 -11.44 -1.40 -19.43
C PRO A 164 -10.92 -2.83 -19.29
N ALA A 165 -10.78 -3.52 -20.42
CA ALA A 165 -10.12 -4.82 -20.46
C ALA A 165 -8.67 -4.69 -19.96
N GLY A 166 -8.24 -5.66 -19.14
CA GLY A 166 -6.88 -5.70 -18.56
C GLY A 166 -6.76 -5.04 -17.18
N VAL A 167 -7.78 -4.33 -16.69
CA VAL A 167 -7.84 -3.95 -15.27
C VAL A 167 -8.07 -5.21 -14.43
N GLN A 168 -7.14 -5.49 -13.52
CA GLN A 168 -7.16 -6.67 -12.64
C GLN A 168 -7.92 -6.43 -11.33
N GLY A 169 -8.10 -5.16 -10.97
CA GLY A 169 -8.90 -4.79 -9.81
C GLY A 169 -10.36 -5.18 -10.03
N GLN A 170 -11.09 -5.28 -8.91
CA GLN A 170 -12.53 -5.47 -8.90
C GLN A 170 -13.17 -4.41 -8.00
N PRO A 171 -14.47 -4.10 -8.17
CA PRO A 171 -15.12 -3.12 -7.32
C PRO A 171 -15.11 -3.50 -5.83
N LEU A 172 -14.84 -2.52 -4.97
CA LEU A 172 -14.70 -2.69 -3.52
C LEU A 172 -16.00 -3.12 -2.82
N PHE A 173 -17.16 -2.77 -3.39
CA PHE A 173 -18.49 -3.02 -2.80
C PHE A 173 -19.17 -4.27 -3.36
N GLY A 174 -18.39 -5.18 -3.95
CA GLY A 174 -18.85 -6.47 -4.47
C GLY A 174 -18.78 -7.62 -3.46
N PRO A 175 -18.84 -8.88 -3.93
CA PRO A 175 -18.82 -10.08 -3.07
C PRO A 175 -17.48 -10.33 -2.34
N GLY A 176 -16.48 -9.47 -2.51
CA GLY A 176 -15.13 -9.67 -1.99
C GLY A 176 -14.28 -10.61 -2.84
N ARG A 177 -13.01 -10.79 -2.45
CA ARG A 177 -12.03 -11.72 -3.05
C ARG A 177 -11.45 -12.61 -1.95
N GLY A 178 -11.17 -13.86 -2.28
CA GLY A 178 -10.50 -14.79 -1.36
C GLY A 178 -8.97 -14.71 -1.38
N GLU A 179 -8.40 -13.87 -2.25
CA GLU A 179 -6.96 -13.65 -2.35
C GLU A 179 -6.63 -12.27 -2.93
N VAL A 180 -5.45 -11.75 -2.56
CA VAL A 180 -4.79 -10.62 -3.22
C VAL A 180 -3.38 -11.03 -3.63
N PHE A 181 -2.89 -10.40 -4.68
CA PHE A 181 -1.52 -10.56 -5.17
C PHE A 181 -0.74 -9.26 -4.96
N ALA A 182 0.55 -9.38 -4.72
CA ALA A 182 1.45 -8.25 -4.60
C ALA A 182 2.80 -8.58 -5.25
N GLU A 183 3.46 -7.55 -5.76
CA GLU A 183 4.75 -7.67 -6.44
C GLU A 183 5.69 -6.52 -6.09
N LYS A 184 6.97 -6.86 -5.96
CA LYS A 184 8.08 -5.90 -5.92
C LYS A 184 9.12 -6.35 -6.94
N THR A 185 9.70 -5.44 -7.70
CA THR A 185 10.83 -5.77 -8.60
C THR A 185 12.07 -4.97 -8.22
N PHE A 186 11.90 -3.66 -8.06
CA PHE A 186 12.96 -2.76 -7.61
C PHE A 186 12.41 -1.86 -6.51
N HIS A 187 13.26 -1.52 -5.56
CA HIS A 187 13.17 -0.27 -4.83
C HIS A 187 14.57 0.34 -4.72
N SER A 188 15.32 0.00 -3.67
CA SER A 188 16.69 0.50 -3.47
C SER A 188 17.69 -0.29 -4.33
N TYR A 189 17.40 -1.55 -4.60
CA TYR A 189 18.14 -2.45 -5.47
C TYR A 189 17.18 -3.43 -6.15
N TYR A 190 17.72 -4.28 -7.04
CA TYR A 190 16.95 -5.35 -7.68
C TYR A 190 16.66 -6.44 -6.65
N ASP A 191 15.39 -6.56 -6.25
CA ASP A 191 14.92 -7.59 -5.31
C ASP A 191 13.51 -8.04 -5.71
N PRO A 192 13.40 -8.79 -6.82
CA PRO A 192 12.13 -9.32 -7.28
C PRO A 192 11.48 -10.29 -6.28
N MET A 193 10.27 -9.95 -5.87
CA MET A 193 9.41 -10.74 -4.99
C MET A 193 7.98 -10.78 -5.56
N ARG A 194 7.29 -11.91 -5.38
CA ARG A 194 5.87 -12.08 -5.74
C ARG A 194 5.13 -12.75 -4.59
N CYS A 195 3.93 -12.28 -4.32
CA CYS A 195 3.15 -12.67 -3.15
C CYS A 195 1.70 -12.98 -3.53
N ILE A 196 1.16 -14.00 -2.88
CA ILE A 196 -0.27 -14.30 -2.80
C ILE A 196 -0.64 -14.34 -1.32
N ARG A 197 -1.67 -13.57 -0.95
CA ARG A 197 -2.22 -13.50 0.41
C ARG A 197 -3.69 -13.86 0.37
N THR A 198 -4.06 -14.89 1.13
CA THR A 198 -5.44 -15.28 1.43
C THR A 198 -5.82 -14.77 2.83
N ASP A 199 -7.02 -15.09 3.30
CA ASP A 199 -7.46 -14.72 4.66
C ASP A 199 -6.56 -15.31 5.76
N ARG A 200 -6.02 -16.53 5.52
CA ARG A 200 -5.21 -17.26 6.51
C ARG A 200 -3.76 -17.43 6.12
N TYR A 201 -3.48 -17.81 4.89
CA TYR A 201 -2.11 -18.12 4.47
C TYR A 201 -1.58 -17.05 3.52
N LYS A 202 -0.30 -16.72 3.69
CA LYS A 202 0.47 -15.92 2.74
C LYS A 202 1.68 -16.68 2.26
N TYR A 203 1.89 -16.67 0.95
CA TYR A 203 3.05 -17.24 0.29
C TYR A 203 3.81 -16.16 -0.48
N ILE A 204 5.13 -16.10 -0.27
CA ILE A 204 6.05 -15.19 -0.95
C ILE A 204 7.09 -16.03 -1.70
N ARG A 205 7.34 -15.66 -2.96
CA ARG A 205 8.43 -16.19 -3.79
C ARG A 205 9.48 -15.10 -3.99
N ASN A 206 10.71 -15.44 -3.66
CA ASN A 206 11.88 -14.58 -3.77
C ASN A 206 12.74 -15.02 -4.96
N PHE A 207 13.08 -14.09 -5.85
CA PHE A 207 13.77 -14.40 -7.12
C PHE A 207 15.23 -13.93 -7.14
N GLU A 208 15.71 -13.31 -6.07
CA GLU A 208 17.10 -12.84 -5.94
C GLU A 208 17.64 -13.06 -4.51
N THR A 209 18.97 -13.18 -4.43
CA THR A 209 19.78 -13.09 -3.22
C THR A 209 19.81 -11.65 -2.72
N ALA A 210 19.13 -11.42 -1.60
CA ALA A 210 18.95 -10.10 -1.00
C ALA A 210 18.94 -10.21 0.54
N PHE A 211 18.90 -9.08 1.23
CA PHE A 211 18.63 -9.09 2.67
C PHE A 211 17.20 -9.63 2.94
N ALA A 212 17.03 -10.33 4.06
CA ALA A 212 15.74 -10.86 4.49
C ALA A 212 14.70 -9.73 4.71
N VAL A 213 15.18 -8.53 5.05
CA VAL A 213 14.39 -7.31 5.18
C VAL A 213 15.13 -6.20 4.44
N GLU A 214 14.56 -5.68 3.36
CA GLU A 214 15.06 -4.45 2.76
C GLU A 214 14.72 -3.28 3.68
N VAL A 215 15.74 -2.51 4.08
CA VAL A 215 15.58 -1.25 4.81
C VAL A 215 16.16 -0.12 3.95
N PRO A 216 15.33 0.68 3.26
CA PRO A 216 15.79 1.83 2.48
C PRO A 216 16.48 2.91 3.31
N ALA A 217 17.26 3.77 2.64
CA ALA A 217 18.15 4.73 3.30
C ALA A 217 17.44 5.76 4.21
N ASP A 218 16.21 6.17 3.85
CA ASP A 218 15.37 7.05 4.67
C ASP A 218 14.97 6.36 6.00
N ILE A 219 14.67 5.06 5.96
CA ILE A 219 14.38 4.26 7.17
C ILE A 219 15.66 3.99 7.96
N GLN A 220 16.81 3.76 7.30
CA GLN A 220 18.09 3.57 7.99
C GLN A 220 18.55 4.79 8.81
N ALA A 221 18.06 5.99 8.47
CA ALA A 221 18.32 7.19 9.24
C ALA A 221 17.54 7.23 10.57
N GLY A 222 16.52 6.39 10.75
CA GLY A 222 15.67 6.34 11.93
C GLY A 222 16.30 5.66 13.15
N PRO A 223 15.89 6.04 14.38
CA PRO A 223 16.44 5.48 15.62
C PRO A 223 16.26 3.95 15.73
N ILE A 224 15.15 3.36 15.27
CA ILE A 224 14.93 1.90 15.33
C ILE A 224 16.00 1.12 14.57
N PHE A 225 16.38 1.57 13.37
CA PHE A 225 17.42 0.89 12.60
C PHE A 225 18.81 1.17 13.20
N ARG A 226 19.06 2.40 13.62
CA ARG A 226 20.39 2.82 14.12
C ARG A 226 20.78 2.20 15.45
N SER A 227 19.82 1.79 16.28
CA SER A 227 20.12 1.12 17.56
C SER A 227 20.71 -0.28 17.37
N ASP A 228 20.23 -1.04 16.38
CA ASP A 228 20.77 -2.35 16.02
C ASP A 228 20.61 -2.66 14.51
N PRO A 229 21.51 -2.16 13.65
CA PRO A 229 21.49 -2.47 12.22
C PRO A 229 21.64 -3.98 11.92
N SER A 230 22.29 -4.72 12.82
CA SER A 230 22.56 -6.15 12.62
C SER A 230 21.29 -7.00 12.61
N ARG A 231 20.22 -6.50 13.25
CA ARG A 231 18.88 -7.12 13.25
C ARG A 231 18.29 -7.28 11.85
N TYR A 232 18.60 -6.37 10.92
CA TYR A 232 18.03 -6.34 9.58
C TYR A 232 19.04 -6.66 8.46
N SER A 233 20.31 -6.90 8.83
CA SER A 233 21.41 -7.13 7.87
C SER A 233 21.62 -8.61 7.53
N ARG A 234 20.66 -9.49 7.88
CA ARG A 234 20.76 -10.93 7.57
C ARG A 234 20.35 -11.19 6.13
N ASP A 235 21.09 -12.06 5.46
CA ASP A 235 20.72 -12.54 4.13
C ASP A 235 19.43 -13.37 4.19
N ARG A 236 18.63 -13.24 3.14
CA ARG A 236 17.45 -14.07 2.92
C ARG A 236 17.89 -15.51 2.65
N SER A 237 17.50 -16.42 3.54
CA SER A 237 17.92 -17.83 3.48
C SER A 237 17.03 -18.71 2.60
N SER A 238 15.81 -18.28 2.28
CA SER A 238 14.83 -19.08 1.55
C SER A 238 14.30 -18.40 0.29
N ILE A 239 14.16 -19.20 -0.77
CA ILE A 239 13.49 -18.80 -2.02
C ILE A 239 11.97 -18.71 -1.86
N THR A 240 11.41 -19.37 -0.84
CA THR A 240 9.98 -19.39 -0.53
C THR A 240 9.72 -19.09 0.93
N GLU A 241 8.66 -18.34 1.18
CA GLU A 241 8.17 -18.04 2.51
C GLU A 241 6.69 -18.37 2.57
N LEU A 242 6.26 -19.03 3.64
CA LEU A 242 4.87 -19.39 3.88
C LEU A 242 4.53 -19.10 5.34
N TYR A 243 3.48 -18.33 5.56
CA TYR A 243 3.02 -17.92 6.89
C TYR A 243 1.56 -18.31 7.09
N ASP A 244 1.24 -18.76 8.30
CA ASP A 244 -0.12 -18.97 8.79
C ASP A 244 -0.52 -17.77 9.65
N LEU A 245 -1.17 -16.77 9.04
CA LEU A 245 -1.51 -15.47 9.63
C LEU A 245 -2.49 -15.57 10.81
N GLU A 246 -3.21 -16.70 10.93
CA GLU A 246 -4.09 -16.95 12.10
C GLU A 246 -3.26 -17.21 13.36
N THR A 247 -2.14 -17.93 13.22
CA THR A 247 -1.26 -18.31 14.34
C THR A 247 0.00 -17.45 14.47
N ASP A 248 0.40 -16.79 13.38
CA ASP A 248 1.59 -15.96 13.26
C ASP A 248 1.26 -14.68 12.45
N PRO A 249 0.43 -13.78 13.01
CA PRO A 249 -0.01 -12.56 12.31
C PRO A 249 1.12 -11.56 12.02
N LEU A 250 2.31 -11.75 12.62
CA LEU A 250 3.48 -10.91 12.43
C LEU A 250 4.51 -11.52 11.45
N GLU A 251 4.21 -12.70 10.90
CA GLU A 251 5.02 -13.40 9.89
C GLU A 251 6.46 -13.63 10.37
N MET A 252 6.60 -14.14 11.59
CA MET A 252 7.87 -14.35 12.27
C MET A 252 8.44 -15.76 12.03
N THR A 253 7.60 -16.72 11.66
CA THR A 253 7.96 -18.13 11.48
C THR A 253 7.65 -18.60 10.07
N ASN A 254 8.69 -18.71 9.23
CA ASN A 254 8.55 -19.31 7.91
C ASN A 254 8.27 -20.83 8.03
N LEU A 255 7.15 -21.27 7.43
CA LEU A 255 6.70 -22.66 7.38
C LEU A 255 7.07 -23.38 6.08
N ALA A 256 7.61 -22.67 5.08
CA ALA A 256 7.93 -23.24 3.78
C ALA A 256 8.84 -24.47 3.89
N GLY A 257 8.56 -25.50 3.07
CA GLY A 257 9.30 -26.76 3.05
C GLY A 257 8.92 -27.76 4.15
N ARG A 258 8.06 -27.39 5.11
CA ARG A 258 7.63 -28.32 6.16
C ARG A 258 6.55 -29.29 5.65
N PRO A 259 6.60 -30.60 6.02
CA PRO A 259 5.65 -31.60 5.52
C PRO A 259 4.17 -31.27 5.79
N GLU A 260 3.87 -30.67 6.94
CA GLU A 260 2.51 -30.33 7.38
C GLU A 260 1.81 -29.28 6.50
N VAL A 261 2.57 -28.40 5.85
CA VAL A 261 2.03 -27.32 4.97
C VAL A 261 2.29 -27.58 3.49
N ALA A 262 2.89 -28.72 3.12
CA ALA A 262 3.31 -29.00 1.75
C ALA A 262 2.17 -28.92 0.70
N LYS A 263 0.93 -29.24 1.11
CA LYS A 263 -0.25 -29.10 0.23
C LYS A 263 -0.59 -27.62 0.00
N ILE A 264 -0.58 -26.81 1.06
CA ILE A 264 -0.89 -25.38 1.01
C ILE A 264 0.18 -24.63 0.21
N GLU A 265 1.46 -24.93 0.45
CA GLU A 265 2.57 -24.33 -0.30
C GLU A 265 2.42 -24.59 -1.81
N ARG A 266 2.13 -25.84 -2.19
CA ARG A 266 1.95 -26.21 -3.60
C ARG A 266 0.76 -25.50 -4.24
N GLU A 267 -0.35 -25.38 -3.51
CA GLU A 267 -1.56 -24.70 -3.98
C GLU A 267 -1.31 -23.21 -4.23
N LEU A 268 -0.80 -22.50 -3.21
CA LEU A 268 -0.55 -21.07 -3.30
C LEU A 268 0.54 -20.74 -4.33
N SER A 269 1.59 -21.55 -4.39
CA SER A 269 2.60 -21.46 -5.46
C SER A 269 1.96 -21.59 -6.84
N GLY A 270 1.10 -22.60 -7.05
CA GLY A 270 0.40 -22.81 -8.31
C GLY A 270 -0.47 -21.63 -8.73
N ARG A 271 -1.22 -21.04 -7.79
CA ARG A 271 -2.06 -19.85 -8.01
C ARG A 271 -1.21 -18.62 -8.33
N LEU A 272 -0.12 -18.38 -7.60
CA LEU A 272 0.81 -17.29 -7.86
C LEU A 272 1.40 -17.39 -9.27
N TRP A 273 1.85 -18.58 -9.68
CA TRP A 273 2.38 -18.80 -11.02
C TRP A 273 1.31 -18.63 -12.11
N SER A 274 0.05 -18.96 -11.83
CA SER A 274 -1.06 -18.70 -12.76
C SER A 274 -1.26 -17.20 -12.95
N TRP A 275 -1.38 -16.47 -11.84
CA TRP A 275 -1.50 -15.03 -11.85
C TRP A 275 -0.35 -14.36 -12.61
N MET A 276 0.91 -14.73 -12.33
CA MET A 276 2.07 -14.21 -13.07
C MET A 276 1.96 -14.43 -14.59
N ARG A 277 1.42 -15.56 -15.05
CA ARG A 277 1.20 -15.81 -16.48
C ARG A 277 0.06 -14.97 -17.03
N GLU A 278 -1.04 -14.89 -16.31
CA GLU A 278 -2.23 -14.11 -16.67
C GLU A 278 -1.91 -12.61 -16.79
N THR A 279 -1.03 -12.10 -15.93
CA THR A 279 -0.57 -10.70 -15.93
C THR A 279 0.63 -10.46 -16.85
N SER A 280 1.12 -11.49 -17.55
CA SER A 280 2.31 -11.41 -18.41
C SER A 280 3.53 -10.86 -17.68
N ASP A 281 3.75 -11.33 -16.45
CA ASP A 281 4.84 -10.87 -15.58
C ASP A 281 6.20 -11.01 -16.28
N PRO A 282 6.98 -9.91 -16.43
CA PRO A 282 8.24 -9.93 -17.14
C PRO A 282 9.28 -10.87 -16.51
N LEU A 283 9.18 -11.21 -15.22
CA LEU A 283 10.08 -12.17 -14.58
C LEU A 283 10.00 -13.58 -15.19
N LEU A 284 8.90 -13.91 -15.86
CA LEU A 284 8.75 -15.18 -16.58
C LEU A 284 9.72 -15.28 -17.78
N ASN A 285 10.26 -14.16 -18.24
CA ASN A 285 11.18 -14.07 -19.36
C ASN A 285 12.65 -13.88 -18.93
N GLY A 286 12.93 -13.95 -17.62
CA GLY A 286 14.25 -13.72 -17.03
C GLY A 286 14.34 -12.42 -16.22
N PRO A 287 15.55 -12.01 -15.79
CA PRO A 287 15.73 -10.81 -14.99
C PRO A 287 15.22 -9.54 -15.69
N VAL A 288 14.53 -8.67 -14.94
CA VAL A 288 14.00 -7.42 -15.49
C VAL A 288 15.16 -6.45 -15.70
N GLY A 289 15.44 -6.11 -16.96
CA GLY A 289 16.55 -5.21 -17.30
C GLY A 289 16.26 -3.75 -16.92
N SER A 290 17.27 -3.06 -16.37
CA SER A 290 17.18 -1.61 -16.12
C SER A 290 17.01 -0.84 -17.43
N PRO A 291 16.10 0.15 -17.52
CA PRO A 291 16.01 1.03 -18.68
C PRO A 291 17.34 1.75 -19.00
N ARG A 292 18.14 2.06 -17.97
CA ARG A 292 19.48 2.65 -18.13
C ARG A 292 20.48 1.70 -18.76
N TYR A 293 20.35 0.40 -18.52
CA TYR A 293 21.26 -0.59 -19.11
C TYR A 293 21.21 -0.52 -20.64
N ARG A 294 20.01 -0.47 -21.23
CA ARG A 294 19.83 -0.35 -22.69
C ARG A 294 20.48 0.92 -23.24
N GLN A 295 20.29 2.07 -22.58
CA GLN A 295 20.92 3.33 -22.98
C GLN A 295 22.45 3.29 -22.86
N ALA A 296 22.99 2.62 -21.84
CA ALA A 296 24.43 2.57 -21.58
C ALA A 296 25.20 1.64 -22.53
N ILE A 297 24.52 0.69 -23.17
CA ILE A 297 25.11 -0.21 -24.17
C ILE A 297 24.93 0.31 -25.61
N GLU A 298 24.20 1.40 -25.80
CA GLU A 298 24.15 2.11 -27.07
C GLU A 298 25.45 2.93 -27.22
N PRO A 299 26.25 2.70 -28.27
CA PRO A 299 27.57 3.32 -28.45
C PRO A 299 27.54 4.81 -28.81
#